data_AF-A0AA96P6E6-F1
#
_entry.id   AF-A0AA96P6E6-F1
#
_cell.length_a   1.000
_cell.length_b   1.000
_cell.length_c   1.000
_cell.angle_alpha   90.00
_cell.angle_beta   90.00
_cell.angle_gamma   90.00
#
_symmetry.space_group_name_H-M   'P 1'
#
loop_
_entity.id
_entity.type
_entity.pdbx_description
1 polymer ?
#
loop_
_entity_poly.entity_id
_entity_poly.type
_entity_poly.pdbx_seq_one_letter_code
_entity_poly.pdbx_strand_id
1 'polypeptide(L)'
;MTQNFAAIVLGGTGQVGGAAVAELLAVPECREVVMITRKPVAARSRLRNVVLDTGAADFAERTAALACEVLSQGPVSAVSCVGVGSGSMRWSEEELKQLELGVVGAFARGCRDAGIAQFCLLSAVGSTAQSRFRYVRVMGMKEDNLRKVGFARLAIFRPGIIVGNAHTPAWVEWLGQLVPGRFGNVDQRDIGRSIAVEIALHHRETGVVILGNAAMKALAAQAIPPSA
;
A
#
# COMPACT_ATOMS: atom_id res chain seq x y z
N MET A 1 6.74 -13.45 -23.85
CA MET A 1 6.18 -14.22 -22.71
C MET A 1 5.61 -13.22 -21.73
N THR A 2 4.30 -13.05 -21.77
CA THR A 2 3.50 -12.17 -20.92
C THR A 2 3.72 -12.51 -19.46
N GLN A 3 4.48 -11.69 -18.73
CA GLN A 3 4.68 -11.90 -17.29
C GLN A 3 3.38 -11.56 -16.56
N ASN A 4 2.64 -12.59 -16.16
CA ASN A 4 1.40 -12.46 -15.40
C ASN A 4 1.77 -12.36 -13.90
N PHE A 5 1.57 -11.21 -13.27
CA PHE A 5 1.95 -10.97 -11.87
C PHE A 5 0.73 -11.02 -10.94
N ALA A 6 0.95 -11.23 -9.65
CA ALA A 6 -0.08 -11.08 -8.62
C ALA A 6 0.29 -10.01 -7.59
N ALA A 7 -0.71 -9.54 -6.86
CA ALA A 7 -0.50 -8.62 -5.74
C ALA A 7 -1.21 -9.11 -4.48
N ILE A 8 -0.49 -9.16 -3.36
CA ILE A 8 -1.07 -9.41 -2.04
C ILE A 8 -1.27 -8.07 -1.34
N VAL A 9 -2.53 -7.75 -0.99
CA VAL A 9 -2.91 -6.43 -0.49
C VAL A 9 -3.46 -6.54 0.93
N LEU A 10 -2.79 -5.87 1.86
CA LEU A 10 -3.30 -5.57 3.19
C LEU A 10 -3.92 -4.17 3.21
N GLY A 11 -5.14 -4.04 3.76
CA GLY A 11 -5.88 -2.78 3.79
C GLY A 11 -6.65 -2.46 2.49
N GLY A 12 -6.91 -3.48 1.66
CA GLY A 12 -7.64 -3.31 0.39
C GLY A 12 -9.12 -2.89 0.51
N THR A 13 -9.70 -2.91 1.71
CA THR A 13 -11.06 -2.39 1.98
C THR A 13 -11.08 -0.90 2.33
N GLY A 14 -9.92 -0.29 2.56
CA GLY A 14 -9.80 1.15 2.80
C GLY A 14 -9.94 1.95 1.50
N GLN A 15 -9.97 3.27 1.62
CA GLN A 15 -10.13 4.18 0.48
C GLN A 15 -9.04 4.03 -0.59
N VAL A 16 -7.77 4.24 -0.18
CA VAL A 16 -6.62 4.06 -1.08
C VAL A 16 -6.44 2.60 -1.47
N GLY A 17 -6.62 1.66 -0.52
CA GLY A 17 -6.48 0.24 -0.80
C GLY A 17 -7.48 -0.27 -1.82
N GLY A 18 -8.74 0.17 -1.75
CA GLY A 18 -9.78 -0.16 -2.71
C GLY A 18 -9.49 0.42 -4.09
N ALA A 19 -8.97 1.64 -4.16
CA ALA A 19 -8.49 2.23 -5.42
C ALA A 19 -7.32 1.42 -6.00
N ALA A 20 -6.32 1.06 -5.19
CA ALA A 20 -5.19 0.23 -5.63
C ALA A 20 -5.65 -1.14 -6.15
N VAL A 21 -6.57 -1.81 -5.45
CA VAL A 21 -7.16 -3.08 -5.89
C VAL A 21 -7.90 -2.91 -7.23
N ALA A 22 -8.68 -1.84 -7.39
CA ALA A 22 -9.40 -1.58 -8.63
C ALA A 22 -8.45 -1.35 -9.82
N GLU A 23 -7.40 -0.57 -9.61
CA GLU A 23 -6.39 -0.26 -10.65
C GLU A 23 -5.56 -1.50 -11.00
N LEU A 24 -5.16 -2.31 -10.00
CA LEU A 24 -4.47 -3.59 -10.24
C LEU A 24 -5.33 -4.55 -11.08
N LEU A 25 -6.62 -4.69 -10.75
CA LEU A 25 -7.53 -5.56 -11.51
C LEU A 25 -7.80 -5.03 -12.94
N ALA A 26 -7.58 -3.74 -13.20
CA ALA A 26 -7.67 -3.16 -14.53
C ALA A 26 -6.44 -3.46 -15.40
N VAL A 27 -5.32 -3.87 -14.82
CA VAL A 27 -4.12 -4.28 -15.56
C VAL A 27 -4.34 -5.68 -16.16
N PRO A 28 -4.28 -5.86 -17.48
CA PRO A 28 -4.46 -7.17 -18.11
C PRO A 28 -3.47 -8.23 -17.62
N GLU A 29 -2.23 -7.83 -17.33
CA GLU A 29 -1.13 -8.68 -16.84
C GLU A 29 -1.22 -9.01 -15.34
N CYS A 30 -2.17 -8.44 -14.58
CA CYS A 30 -2.34 -8.74 -13.16
C CYS A 30 -3.17 -10.01 -12.95
N ARG A 31 -2.58 -11.21 -13.02
CA ARG A 31 -3.26 -12.50 -12.84
C ARG A 31 -4.36 -12.47 -11.77
N GLU A 32 -4.01 -12.02 -10.57
CA GLU A 32 -4.92 -11.97 -9.43
C GLU A 32 -4.49 -10.90 -8.41
N VAL A 33 -5.47 -10.43 -7.65
CA VAL A 33 -5.25 -9.66 -6.42
C VAL A 33 -5.74 -10.49 -5.24
N VAL A 34 -4.87 -10.71 -4.27
CA VAL A 34 -5.17 -11.44 -3.04
C VAL A 34 -5.31 -10.43 -1.90
N MET A 35 -6.54 -10.21 -1.45
CA MET A 35 -6.83 -9.32 -0.33
C MET A 35 -6.84 -10.07 0.99
N ILE A 36 -5.96 -9.66 1.91
CA ILE A 36 -6.01 -10.08 3.31
C ILE A 36 -6.93 -9.11 4.06
N THR A 37 -8.00 -9.65 4.64
CA THR A 37 -9.00 -8.87 5.40
C THR A 37 -9.35 -9.55 6.71
N ARG A 38 -10.06 -8.82 7.58
CA ARG A 38 -10.59 -9.36 8.84
C ARG A 38 -12.01 -9.92 8.71
N LYS A 39 -12.66 -9.69 7.58
CA LYS A 39 -14.04 -10.10 7.26
C LYS A 39 -14.15 -10.44 5.77
N PRO A 40 -15.05 -11.37 5.38
CA PRO A 40 -15.30 -11.66 3.98
C PRO A 40 -15.65 -10.40 3.18
N VAL A 41 -15.15 -10.31 1.95
CA VAL A 41 -15.57 -9.28 0.97
C VAL A 41 -16.33 -9.92 -0.20
N ALA A 42 -17.12 -9.12 -0.91
CA ALA A 42 -17.87 -9.60 -2.07
C ALA A 42 -16.93 -10.18 -3.14
N ALA A 43 -17.34 -11.31 -3.72
CA ALA A 43 -16.59 -11.97 -4.79
C ALA A 43 -16.51 -11.08 -6.03
N ARG A 44 -15.35 -11.08 -6.68
CA ARG A 44 -15.10 -10.38 -7.95
C ARG A 44 -14.11 -11.18 -8.77
N SER A 45 -14.20 -11.10 -10.10
CA SER A 45 -13.25 -11.74 -11.01
C SER A 45 -11.81 -11.31 -10.68
N ARG A 46 -10.88 -12.28 -10.65
CA ARG A 46 -9.44 -12.12 -10.32
C ARG A 46 -9.17 -11.56 -8.92
N LEU A 47 -10.19 -11.47 -8.05
CA LEU A 47 -10.05 -11.06 -6.66
C LEU A 47 -10.25 -12.25 -5.74
N ARG A 48 -9.19 -12.66 -5.05
CA ARG A 48 -9.25 -13.66 -3.98
C ARG A 48 -9.27 -12.96 -2.63
N ASN A 49 -10.18 -13.35 -1.75
CA ASN A 49 -10.19 -12.87 -0.38
C ASN A 49 -9.72 -13.95 0.59
N VAL A 50 -8.76 -13.61 1.43
CA VAL A 50 -8.29 -14.47 2.52
C VAL A 50 -8.55 -13.74 3.83
N VAL A 51 -9.34 -14.38 4.70
CA VAL A 51 -9.67 -13.82 6.02
C VAL A 51 -8.64 -14.29 7.02
N LEU A 52 -7.84 -13.36 7.55
CA LEU A 52 -6.86 -13.62 8.60
C LEU A 52 -7.11 -12.69 9.79
N ASP A 53 -6.89 -13.21 10.99
CA ASP A 53 -6.81 -12.37 12.18
C ASP A 53 -5.45 -11.67 12.20
N THR A 54 -5.46 -10.37 11.94
CA THR A 54 -4.26 -9.53 11.94
C THR A 54 -3.66 -9.33 13.33
N GLY A 55 -4.41 -9.64 14.40
CA GLY A 55 -3.94 -9.59 15.78
C GLY A 55 -3.38 -10.92 16.29
N ALA A 56 -3.48 -11.99 15.52
CA ALA A 56 -2.98 -13.30 15.91
C ALA A 56 -1.44 -13.34 15.92
N ALA A 57 -0.86 -14.07 16.88
CA ALA A 57 0.59 -14.21 17.00
C ALA A 57 1.24 -14.88 15.77
N ASP A 58 0.49 -15.74 15.08
CA ASP A 58 0.90 -16.46 13.88
C ASP A 58 0.60 -15.71 12.58
N PHE A 59 0.19 -14.43 12.63
CA PHE A 59 -0.20 -13.66 11.45
C PHE A 59 0.92 -13.56 10.40
N ALA A 60 2.18 -13.41 10.83
CA ALA A 60 3.33 -13.39 9.93
C ALA A 60 3.55 -14.74 9.23
N GLU A 61 3.44 -15.84 9.96
CA GLU A 61 3.57 -17.21 9.43
C GLU A 61 2.46 -17.52 8.42
N ARG A 62 1.21 -17.21 8.76
CA ARG A 62 0.07 -17.36 7.84
C ARG A 62 0.22 -16.51 6.59
N THR A 63 0.75 -15.29 6.75
CA THR A 63 1.07 -14.41 5.61
C THR A 63 2.15 -15.04 4.73
N ALA A 64 3.20 -15.62 5.31
CA ALA A 64 4.26 -16.29 4.57
C ALA A 64 3.73 -17.52 3.80
N ALA A 65 2.92 -18.36 4.45
CA ALA A 65 2.29 -19.52 3.81
C ALA A 65 1.43 -19.11 2.60
N LEU A 66 0.60 -18.08 2.76
CA LEU A 66 -0.19 -17.52 1.67
C LEU A 66 0.71 -16.94 0.57
N ALA A 67 1.75 -16.19 0.93
CA ALA A 67 2.67 -15.62 -0.04
C ALA A 67 3.41 -16.68 -0.85
N CYS A 68 3.88 -17.76 -0.22
CA CYS A 68 4.47 -18.91 -0.91
C CYS A 68 3.51 -19.57 -1.89
N GLU A 69 2.24 -19.74 -1.50
CA GLU A 69 1.19 -20.29 -2.37
C GLU A 69 1.02 -19.45 -3.64
N VAL A 70 0.90 -18.13 -3.51
CA VAL A 70 0.69 -17.22 -4.65
C VAL A 70 1.97 -17.12 -5.50
N LEU A 71 3.14 -17.10 -4.86
CA LEU A 71 4.44 -17.02 -5.53
C LEU A 71 4.74 -18.27 -6.37
N SER A 72 4.25 -19.45 -5.95
CA SER A 72 4.39 -20.70 -6.71
C SER A 72 3.79 -20.63 -8.12
N GLN A 73 2.89 -19.67 -8.37
CA GLN A 73 2.23 -19.49 -9.66
C GLN A 73 2.89 -18.39 -10.52
N GLY A 74 3.82 -17.60 -9.98
CA GLY A 74 4.54 -16.54 -10.71
C GLY A 74 4.91 -15.33 -9.83
N PRO A 75 5.41 -14.23 -10.43
CA PRO A 75 5.84 -13.05 -9.69
C PRO A 75 4.74 -12.44 -8.81
N VAL A 76 5.10 -12.03 -7.60
CA VAL A 76 4.18 -11.42 -6.62
C VAL A 76 4.79 -10.18 -6.01
N SER A 77 3.96 -9.15 -5.86
CA SER A 77 4.28 -7.96 -5.07
C SER A 77 3.37 -7.84 -3.86
N ALA A 78 3.87 -7.26 -2.78
CA ALA A 78 3.08 -6.99 -1.59
C ALA A 78 2.74 -5.51 -1.47
N VAL A 79 1.52 -5.20 -1.00
CA VAL A 79 1.04 -3.83 -0.81
C VAL A 79 0.42 -3.70 0.57
N SER A 80 0.83 -2.69 1.32
CA SER A 80 0.12 -2.28 2.53
C SER A 80 -0.45 -0.88 2.37
N CYS A 81 -1.77 -0.80 2.30
CA CYS A 81 -2.56 0.43 2.39
C CYS A 81 -3.21 0.61 3.78
N VAL A 82 -2.71 -0.11 4.79
CA VAL A 82 -3.19 0.02 6.16
C VAL A 82 -2.82 1.39 6.71
N GLY A 83 -3.82 2.05 7.27
CA GLY A 83 -3.68 3.25 8.05
C GLY A 83 -5.05 3.77 8.50
N VAL A 84 -5.05 4.64 9.50
CA VAL A 84 -6.28 5.20 10.09
C VAL A 84 -6.64 6.58 9.54
N GLY A 85 -5.78 7.20 8.73
CA GLY A 85 -6.04 8.46 8.05
C GLY A 85 -6.58 9.56 8.98
N SER A 86 -7.73 10.14 8.62
CA SER A 86 -8.43 11.16 9.42
C SER A 86 -8.90 10.66 10.79
N GLY A 87 -9.07 9.35 10.96
CA GLY A 87 -9.39 8.72 12.24
C GLY A 87 -8.22 8.65 13.23
N SER A 88 -6.99 8.97 12.81
CA SER A 88 -5.78 8.91 13.65
C SER A 88 -5.84 9.76 14.93
N MET A 89 -6.64 10.83 14.93
CA MET A 89 -6.83 11.68 16.11
C MET A 89 -7.52 10.94 17.26
N ARG A 90 -8.31 9.91 16.95
CA ARG A 90 -9.03 9.08 17.94
C ARG A 90 -8.17 7.96 18.55
N TRP A 91 -6.94 7.79 18.05
CA TRP A 91 -6.05 6.70 18.43
C TRP A 91 -4.88 7.24 19.26
N SER A 92 -4.53 6.55 20.33
CA SER A 92 -3.27 6.75 21.07
C SER A 92 -2.06 6.43 20.19
N GLU A 93 -0.87 6.86 20.63
CA GLU A 93 0.36 6.53 19.92
C GLU A 93 0.64 5.03 19.94
N GLU A 94 0.33 4.38 21.05
CA GLU A 94 0.49 2.95 21.27
C GLU A 94 -0.41 2.17 20.30
N GLU A 95 -1.68 2.53 20.17
CA GLU A 95 -2.59 1.90 19.19
C GLU A 95 -2.12 2.13 17.75
N LEU A 96 -1.62 3.34 17.43
CA LEU A 96 -1.02 3.62 16.12
C LEU A 96 0.22 2.75 15.88
N LYS A 97 1.10 2.58 16.87
CA LYS A 97 2.27 1.71 16.78
C LYS A 97 1.88 0.24 16.63
N GLN A 98 0.88 -0.24 17.36
CA GLN A 98 0.39 -1.61 17.22
C GLN A 98 -0.11 -1.88 15.80
N LEU A 99 -0.83 -0.94 15.20
CA LEU A 99 -1.27 -1.06 13.82
C LEU A 99 -0.11 -0.91 12.82
N GLU A 100 0.59 0.21 12.85
CA GLU A 100 1.54 0.63 11.81
C GLU A 100 2.90 -0.08 11.90
N LEU A 101 3.33 -0.51 13.10
CA LEU A 101 4.57 -1.27 13.31
C LEU A 101 4.31 -2.76 13.56
N GLY A 102 3.28 -3.07 14.36
CA GLY A 102 2.92 -4.44 14.70
C GLY A 102 2.32 -5.17 13.50
N VAL A 103 1.09 -4.80 13.13
CA VAL A 103 0.34 -5.47 12.06
C VAL A 103 1.04 -5.33 10.71
N VAL A 104 1.37 -4.11 10.28
CA VAL A 104 2.03 -3.90 8.98
C VAL A 104 3.43 -4.52 8.95
N GLY A 105 4.17 -4.45 10.06
CA GLY A 105 5.48 -5.08 10.16
C GLY A 105 5.41 -6.61 10.10
N ALA A 106 4.42 -7.22 10.75
CA ALA A 106 4.19 -8.67 10.70
C ALA A 106 3.83 -9.13 9.27
N PHE A 107 2.93 -8.40 8.59
CA PHE A 107 2.62 -8.65 7.19
C PHE A 107 3.86 -8.55 6.30
N ALA A 108 4.64 -7.48 6.46
CA ALA A 108 5.85 -7.27 5.70
C ALA A 108 6.90 -8.38 5.92
N ARG A 109 7.11 -8.80 7.17
CA ARG A 109 8.02 -9.93 7.48
C ARG A 109 7.52 -11.21 6.83
N GLY A 110 6.24 -11.56 6.97
CA GLY A 110 5.69 -12.75 6.32
C GLY A 110 5.86 -12.75 4.79
N CYS A 111 5.61 -11.61 4.14
CA CYS A 111 5.86 -11.47 2.70
C CYS A 111 7.34 -11.64 2.34
N ARG A 112 8.25 -11.04 3.13
CA ARG A 112 9.69 -11.14 2.91
C ARG A 112 10.20 -12.56 3.13
N ASP A 113 9.75 -13.24 4.17
CA ASP A 113 10.14 -14.61 4.51
C ASP A 113 9.73 -15.59 3.39
N ALA A 114 8.61 -15.32 2.71
CA ALA A 114 8.19 -16.05 1.52
C ALA A 114 8.97 -15.72 0.23
N GLY A 115 9.88 -14.74 0.28
CA GLY A 115 10.70 -14.35 -0.86
C GLY A 115 10.10 -13.27 -1.77
N ILE A 116 9.04 -12.56 -1.34
CA ILE A 116 8.53 -11.40 -2.10
C ILE A 116 9.62 -10.31 -2.18
N ALA A 117 9.95 -9.91 -3.39
CA ALA A 117 11.03 -8.96 -3.67
C ALA A 117 10.59 -7.50 -3.60
N GLN A 118 9.36 -7.19 -4.01
CA GLN A 118 8.81 -5.83 -4.10
C GLN A 118 7.71 -5.59 -3.06
N PHE A 119 7.82 -4.48 -2.33
CA PHE A 119 6.82 -4.03 -1.37
C PHE A 119 6.43 -2.57 -1.60
N CYS A 120 5.13 -2.31 -1.71
CA CYS A 120 4.55 -0.97 -1.80
C CYS A 120 3.92 -0.58 -0.46
N LEU A 121 4.42 0.49 0.16
CA LEU A 121 4.01 0.97 1.48
C LEU A 121 3.29 2.30 1.35
N LEU A 122 2.02 2.36 1.74
CA LEU A 122 1.33 3.62 1.96
C LEU A 122 1.77 4.26 3.29
N SER A 123 2.36 5.45 3.19
CA SER A 123 2.82 6.29 4.28
C SER A 123 2.05 7.62 4.27
N ALA A 124 2.67 8.70 4.74
CA ALA A 124 2.14 10.06 4.71
C ALA A 124 3.24 11.09 4.43
N VAL A 125 2.88 12.24 3.89
CA VAL A 125 3.79 13.39 3.77
C VAL A 125 4.38 13.78 5.13
N GLY A 126 5.65 14.15 5.16
CA GLY A 126 6.33 14.58 6.39
C GLY A 126 6.66 13.47 7.37
N SER A 127 6.47 12.19 7.00
CA SER A 127 6.81 11.04 7.83
C SER A 127 8.30 11.02 8.20
N THR A 128 8.57 11.08 9.50
CA THR A 128 9.91 10.98 10.08
C THR A 128 9.79 10.60 11.55
N ALA A 129 10.57 9.61 12.01
CA ALA A 129 10.56 9.15 13.40
C ALA A 129 10.97 10.26 14.41
N GLN A 130 11.52 11.36 13.93
CA GLN A 130 11.93 12.53 14.72
C GLN A 130 10.83 13.59 14.87
N SER A 131 9.65 13.40 14.27
CA SER A 131 8.60 14.42 14.28
C SER A 131 8.02 14.64 15.68
N ARG A 132 7.67 15.90 15.98
CA ARG A 132 6.90 16.25 17.19
C ARG A 132 5.41 15.90 17.06
N PHE A 133 4.93 15.67 15.84
CA PHE A 133 3.55 15.29 15.58
C PHE A 133 3.41 13.78 15.60
N ARG A 134 2.62 13.27 16.55
CA ARG A 134 2.40 11.83 16.82
C ARG A 134 2.19 11.00 15.56
N TYR A 135 1.25 11.39 14.69
CA TYR A 135 0.88 10.60 13.52
C TYR A 135 2.05 10.42 12.55
N VAL A 136 2.62 11.50 12.02
CA VAL A 136 3.76 11.43 11.09
C VAL A 136 5.04 10.89 11.74
N ARG A 137 5.16 10.96 13.07
CA ARG A 137 6.21 10.25 13.82
C ARG A 137 6.05 8.74 13.68
N VAL A 138 4.87 8.20 13.99
CA VAL A 138 4.60 6.76 13.86
C VAL A 138 4.73 6.29 12.41
N MET A 139 4.24 7.07 11.44
CA MET A 139 4.42 6.76 10.02
C MET A 139 5.91 6.73 9.62
N GLY A 140 6.73 7.64 10.17
CA GLY A 140 8.19 7.60 10.00
C GLY A 140 8.83 6.34 10.59
N MET A 141 8.43 5.95 11.80
CA MET A 141 8.87 4.68 12.42
C MET A 141 8.46 3.47 11.57
N LYS A 142 7.26 3.50 10.96
CA LYS A 142 6.78 2.47 10.03
C LYS A 142 7.69 2.34 8.83
N GLU A 143 8.05 3.45 8.20
CA GLU A 143 9.01 3.41 7.09
C GLU A 143 10.37 2.87 7.51
N ASP A 144 10.90 3.29 8.66
CA ASP A 144 12.19 2.81 9.16
C ASP A 144 12.16 1.31 9.46
N ASN A 145 11.04 0.81 9.98
CA ASN A 145 10.82 -0.62 10.18
C ASN A 145 10.83 -1.37 8.85
N LEU A 146 10.11 -0.87 7.84
CA LEU A 146 10.07 -1.51 6.51
C LEU A 146 11.42 -1.49 5.78
N ARG A 147 12.24 -0.44 5.96
CA ARG A 147 13.62 -0.42 5.44
C ARG A 147 14.46 -1.54 6.03
N LYS A 148 14.26 -1.88 7.31
CA LYS A 148 15.00 -2.97 7.99
C LYS A 148 14.54 -4.37 7.58
N VAL A 149 13.30 -4.53 7.09
CA VAL A 149 12.84 -5.81 6.52
C VAL A 149 13.64 -6.19 5.28
N GLY A 150 14.11 -5.20 4.51
CA GLY A 150 15.15 -5.40 3.49
C GLY A 150 14.68 -5.86 2.12
N PHE A 151 13.44 -5.55 1.72
CA PHE A 151 12.93 -5.81 0.36
C PHE A 151 13.90 -5.37 -0.73
N ALA A 152 13.98 -6.14 -1.83
CA ALA A 152 14.83 -5.78 -2.97
C ALA A 152 14.36 -4.45 -3.58
N ARG A 153 13.05 -4.25 -3.65
CA ARG A 153 12.40 -2.98 -4.02
C ARG A 153 11.41 -2.57 -2.93
N LEU A 154 11.60 -1.39 -2.35
CA LEU A 154 10.64 -0.80 -1.41
C LEU A 154 10.15 0.55 -1.96
N ALA A 155 8.88 0.61 -2.35
CA ALA A 155 8.24 1.84 -2.80
C ALA A 155 7.40 2.45 -1.68
N ILE A 156 7.73 3.68 -1.26
CA ILE A 156 7.08 4.36 -0.14
C ILE A 156 6.28 5.54 -0.69
N PHE A 157 4.96 5.46 -0.60
CA PHE A 157 4.03 6.47 -1.07
C PHE A 157 3.72 7.43 0.08
N ARG A 158 4.07 8.72 -0.06
CA ARG A 158 3.88 9.76 0.95
C ARG A 158 2.85 10.80 0.47
N PRO A 159 1.55 10.46 0.47
CA PRO A 159 0.51 11.39 0.07
C PRO A 159 0.38 12.55 1.05
N GLY A 160 0.00 13.72 0.50
CA GLY A 160 -0.54 14.85 1.24
C GLY A 160 -2.01 14.61 1.60
N ILE A 161 -2.86 15.59 1.31
CA ILE A 161 -4.30 15.47 1.54
C ILE A 161 -4.90 14.53 0.49
N ILE A 162 -5.55 13.46 0.95
CA ILE A 162 -6.20 12.48 0.08
C ILE A 162 -7.63 12.94 -0.23
N VAL A 163 -7.94 13.13 -1.51
CA VAL A 163 -9.25 13.56 -2.00
C VAL A 163 -9.91 12.49 -2.87
N GLY A 164 -11.14 12.76 -3.34
CA GLY A 164 -11.87 11.86 -4.24
C GLY A 164 -12.61 10.70 -3.55
N ASN A 165 -12.92 10.84 -2.25
CA ASN A 165 -13.61 9.81 -1.47
C ASN A 165 -14.88 10.34 -0.76
N ALA A 166 -15.81 9.45 -0.41
CA ALA A 166 -17.11 9.80 0.20
C ALA A 166 -17.01 10.42 1.61
N HIS A 167 -15.85 10.39 2.25
CA HIS A 167 -15.63 10.87 3.62
C HIS A 167 -14.75 12.12 3.70
N THR A 168 -14.21 12.61 2.59
CA THR A 168 -13.51 13.89 2.50
C THR A 168 -14.55 14.93 2.13
N PRO A 169 -14.91 15.84 3.05
CA PRO A 169 -15.83 16.91 2.73
C PRO A 169 -15.30 17.74 1.56
N ALA A 170 -16.17 18.18 0.64
CA ALA A 170 -15.78 18.96 -0.53
C ALA A 170 -15.00 20.25 -0.17
N TRP A 171 -15.22 20.81 1.03
CA TRP A 171 -14.47 21.97 1.51
C TRP A 171 -12.99 21.67 1.80
N VAL A 172 -12.64 20.42 2.15
CA VAL A 172 -11.26 19.99 2.35
C VAL A 172 -10.53 19.90 1.02
N GLU A 173 -11.24 19.46 -0.03
CA GLU A 173 -10.70 19.48 -1.39
C GLU A 173 -10.38 20.91 -1.83
N TRP A 174 -11.28 21.86 -1.60
CA TRP A 174 -11.04 23.28 -1.89
C TRP A 174 -9.86 23.87 -1.10
N LEU A 175 -9.78 23.65 0.22
CA LEU A 175 -8.65 24.15 1.02
C LEU A 175 -7.32 23.48 0.64
N GLY A 176 -7.35 22.19 0.33
CA GLY A 176 -6.14 21.47 -0.04
C GLY A 176 -5.58 21.85 -1.42
N GLN A 177 -6.39 22.47 -2.30
CA GLN A 177 -5.90 23.10 -3.54
C GLN A 177 -5.02 24.32 -3.25
N LEU A 178 -5.26 25.02 -2.13
CA LEU A 178 -4.48 26.17 -1.71
C LEU A 178 -3.18 25.78 -1.00
N VAL A 179 -3.00 24.50 -0.64
CA VAL A 179 -1.78 23.98 0.00
C VAL A 179 -0.78 23.58 -1.09
N PRO A 180 0.31 24.33 -1.28
CA PRO A 180 1.25 24.06 -2.37
C PRO A 180 2.09 22.79 -2.13
N GLY A 181 2.46 22.15 -3.23
CA GLY A 181 3.48 21.12 -3.28
C GLY A 181 3.08 19.80 -2.61
N ARG A 182 4.03 19.21 -1.87
CA ARG A 182 3.92 17.83 -1.35
C ARG A 182 2.81 17.63 -0.30
N PHE A 183 2.32 18.71 0.31
CA PHE A 183 1.27 18.67 1.33
C PHE A 183 -0.15 18.86 0.75
N GLY A 184 -0.27 19.26 -0.52
CA GLY A 184 -1.55 19.49 -1.18
C GLY A 184 -2.31 18.21 -1.53
N ASN A 185 -3.29 18.35 -2.42
CA ASN A 185 -4.19 17.26 -2.79
C ASN A 185 -3.56 16.21 -3.71
N VAL A 186 -3.92 14.97 -3.46
CA VAL A 186 -3.73 13.83 -4.36
C VAL A 186 -4.99 12.96 -4.35
N ASP A 187 -5.48 12.59 -5.53
CA ASP A 187 -6.68 11.76 -5.64
C ASP A 187 -6.35 10.33 -5.23
N GLN A 188 -7.27 9.66 -4.52
CA GLN A 188 -7.09 8.26 -4.13
C GLN A 188 -6.85 7.33 -5.34
N ARG A 189 -7.42 7.64 -6.52
CA ARG A 189 -7.20 6.91 -7.77
C ARG A 189 -5.80 7.15 -8.31
N ASP A 190 -5.26 8.36 -8.21
CA ASP A 190 -3.86 8.63 -8.57
C ASP A 190 -2.91 7.78 -7.72
N ILE A 191 -3.18 7.69 -6.40
CA ILE A 191 -2.38 6.85 -5.51
C ILE A 191 -2.51 5.37 -5.93
N GLY A 192 -3.74 4.87 -6.07
CA GLY A 192 -4.01 3.49 -6.45
C GLY A 192 -3.35 3.10 -7.79
N ARG A 193 -3.45 3.98 -8.78
CA ARG A 193 -2.87 3.78 -10.11
C ARG A 193 -1.35 3.83 -10.05
N SER A 194 -0.78 4.76 -9.29
CA SER A 194 0.67 4.82 -9.09
C SER A 194 1.24 3.54 -8.45
N ILE A 195 0.50 2.90 -7.52
CA ILE A 195 0.85 1.59 -6.96
C ILE A 195 0.81 0.50 -8.04
N ALA A 196 -0.26 0.46 -8.84
CA ALA A 196 -0.39 -0.53 -9.91
C ALA A 196 0.73 -0.39 -10.97
N VAL A 197 1.06 0.84 -11.36
CA VAL A 197 2.16 1.14 -12.30
C VAL A 197 3.51 0.76 -11.70
N GLU A 198 3.76 1.07 -10.42
CA GLU A 198 5.02 0.69 -9.74
C GLU A 198 5.23 -0.83 -9.74
N ILE A 199 4.16 -1.59 -9.51
CA ILE A 199 4.21 -3.06 -9.54
C ILE A 199 4.43 -3.57 -10.97
N ALA A 200 3.72 -3.02 -11.94
CA ALA A 200 3.80 -3.49 -13.32
C ALA A 200 5.17 -3.19 -13.94
N LEU A 201 5.68 -1.97 -13.78
CA LEU A 201 6.84 -1.49 -14.54
C LEU A 201 8.17 -1.61 -13.80
N HIS A 202 8.18 -1.48 -12.47
CA HIS A 202 9.42 -1.37 -11.68
C HIS A 202 9.74 -2.63 -10.86
N HIS A 203 9.13 -3.77 -11.17
CA HIS A 203 9.37 -5.04 -10.48
C HIS A 203 10.82 -5.56 -10.55
N ARG A 204 11.63 -5.06 -11.50
CA ARG A 204 13.06 -5.39 -11.65
C ARG A 204 14.00 -4.37 -11.03
N GLU A 205 13.50 -3.20 -10.65
CA GLU A 205 14.32 -2.19 -10.00
C GLU A 205 14.66 -2.64 -8.58
N THR A 206 15.75 -2.11 -8.05
CA THR A 206 16.17 -2.36 -6.67
C THR A 206 16.28 -1.05 -5.89
N GLY A 207 16.38 -1.15 -4.57
CA GLY A 207 16.51 -0.03 -3.66
C GLY A 207 15.18 0.52 -3.16
N VAL A 208 15.25 1.69 -2.52
CA VAL A 208 14.11 2.37 -1.90
C VAL A 208 13.75 3.60 -2.72
N VAL A 209 12.48 3.70 -3.12
CA VAL A 209 11.93 4.90 -3.77
C VAL A 209 10.89 5.55 -2.86
N ILE A 210 10.87 6.89 -2.83
CA ILE A 210 9.90 7.67 -2.07
C ILE A 210 9.11 8.54 -3.04
N LEU A 211 7.79 8.35 -3.07
CA LEU A 211 6.87 8.97 -4.01
C LEU A 211 5.96 9.95 -3.26
N GLY A 212 6.23 11.25 -3.39
CA GLY A 212 5.30 12.31 -2.97
C GLY A 212 4.22 12.58 -4.02
N ASN A 213 3.29 13.51 -3.75
CA ASN A 213 2.17 13.85 -4.64
C ASN A 213 2.54 13.99 -6.13
N ALA A 214 3.54 14.82 -6.47
CA ALA A 214 3.92 15.04 -7.86
C ALA A 214 4.45 13.77 -8.54
N ALA A 215 5.26 12.99 -7.81
CA ALA A 215 5.80 11.72 -8.32
C ALA A 215 4.71 10.67 -8.50
N MET A 216 3.74 10.58 -7.57
CA MET A 216 2.60 9.67 -7.72
C MET A 216 1.73 10.05 -8.92
N LYS A 217 1.42 11.34 -9.12
CA LYS A 217 0.66 11.81 -10.30
C LYS A 217 1.40 11.54 -11.60
N ALA A 218 2.71 11.81 -11.64
CA ALA A 218 3.54 11.54 -12.81
C ALA A 218 3.59 10.03 -13.12
N LEU A 219 3.71 9.19 -12.09
CA LEU A 219 3.71 7.74 -12.21
C LEU A 219 2.35 7.22 -12.67
N ALA A 220 1.25 7.72 -12.10
CA ALA A 220 -0.11 7.37 -12.49
C ALA A 220 -0.42 7.76 -13.95
N ALA A 221 0.15 8.85 -14.46
CA ALA A 221 -0.02 9.28 -15.85
C ALA A 221 0.66 8.34 -16.87
N GLN A 222 1.58 7.47 -16.43
CA GLN A 222 2.23 6.52 -17.32
C GLN A 222 1.21 5.48 -17.82
N ALA A 223 1.33 5.14 -19.10
CA ALA A 223 0.62 3.99 -19.65
C ALA A 223 1.32 2.72 -19.20
N ILE A 224 0.55 1.71 -18.79
CA ILE A 224 1.06 0.35 -18.70
C ILE A 224 0.95 -0.20 -20.13
N PRO A 225 2.07 -0.33 -20.87
CA PRO A 225 2.01 -0.76 -22.25
C PRO A 225 1.46 -2.19 -22.31
N PRO A 226 0.63 -2.52 -23.32
CA PRO A 226 0.24 -3.89 -23.54
C PRO A 226 1.51 -4.71 -23.80
N SER A 227 1.60 -5.85 -23.14
CA SER A 227 2.65 -6.83 -23.39
C SER A 227 2.77 -7.19 -24.88
N ALA A 228 4.00 -7.09 -25.41
CA ALA A 228 4.36 -7.48 -26.77
C ALA A 228 4.51 -9.00 -26.94
#